data_AF-A0AB36F320-F1
#
_entry.id   AF-A0AB36F320-F1
#
_cell.length_a   1.000
_cell.length_b   1.000
_cell.length_c   1.000
_cell.angle_alpha   90.00
_cell.angle_beta   90.00
_cell.angle_gamma   90.00
#
_symmetry.space_group_name_H-M   'P 1'
#
loop_
_entity.id
_entity.type
_entity.pdbx_description
1 polymer ?
#
loop_
_entity_poly.entity_id
_entity_poly.type
_entity_poly.pdbx_seq_one_letter_code
_entity_poly.pdbx_strand_id
1 'polypeptide(L)'
;MQRALSLAVLSILAGSAQAQSQPSFDCTGFFDYGGHADALRTQFTGAPEVTAWNWFVCLNQPEIKGSTSRVWEGLKPTDQVFLPNGGKPLPYNEREPTPTTVLKQAKQLGLDTTATFHNLDSIQQVDGLVLEMGGQVPAAQKGKPVRFQLLMGQGTFDYIVDKQVYNVDGQAALTANLAFPANAWEVKTAWIWIGTDKTFRKTLENDGYYIAQAYYLKNGSQYEVGYAALSGMHVINKLTPDWVWTTFENRNNSKYTVTNDIPPKPMTNSTGPTPAAQAANAQFQPQYAALGQYELIGVQYIAGGEPKLLANSQLESAFQSQSSCLACHGTAAFSAKKGYFNFALPSQDGIAYPVEPLPESAFAGYNRLDYVWSLKRAQWKQ
;
A
#
# COMPACT_ATOMS: atom_id res chain seq x y z
N MET A 1 -38.07 24.02 -51.34
CA MET A 1 -36.79 24.67 -51.02
C MET A 1 -36.95 25.41 -49.69
N GLN A 2 -35.98 25.20 -48.80
CA GLN A 2 -35.51 26.16 -47.77
C GLN A 2 -36.51 26.81 -46.78
N ARG A 3 -36.34 26.41 -45.50
CA ARG A 3 -36.08 27.21 -44.29
C ARG A 3 -37.06 28.34 -43.89
N ALA A 4 -37.55 28.24 -42.64
CA ALA A 4 -37.32 29.18 -41.52
C ALA A 4 -38.04 28.65 -40.24
N LEU A 5 -37.30 28.32 -39.16
CA LEU A 5 -37.24 29.04 -37.85
C LEU A 5 -38.58 29.05 -37.10
N SER A 6 -38.74 28.77 -35.80
CA SER A 6 -37.94 28.35 -34.64
C SER A 6 -38.96 28.25 -33.50
N LEU A 7 -38.82 27.29 -32.59
CA LEU A 7 -39.22 27.35 -31.16
C LEU A 7 -39.21 25.92 -30.61
N ALA A 8 -38.13 25.51 -29.97
CA ALA A 8 -38.13 24.34 -29.11
C ALA A 8 -37.64 24.76 -27.72
N VAL A 9 -38.61 24.74 -26.82
CA VAL A 9 -38.55 25.07 -25.40
C VAL A 9 -37.56 24.15 -24.68
N LEU A 10 -36.68 24.75 -23.88
CA LEU A 10 -35.88 24.06 -22.87
C LEU A 10 -36.83 23.26 -21.96
N SER A 11 -36.67 21.94 -21.95
CA SER A 11 -37.27 21.07 -20.94
C SER A 11 -36.14 20.47 -20.11
N ILE A 12 -35.98 21.00 -18.90
CA ILE A 12 -35.12 20.47 -17.85
C ILE A 12 -35.76 19.17 -17.36
N LEU A 13 -35.16 18.02 -17.67
CA LEU A 13 -35.47 16.76 -17.00
C LEU A 13 -34.47 16.57 -15.86
N ALA A 14 -34.87 17.04 -14.68
CA ALA A 14 -34.31 16.58 -13.42
C ALA A 14 -34.73 15.11 -13.23
N GLY A 15 -33.90 14.20 -13.73
CA GLY A 15 -34.02 12.77 -13.46
C GLY A 15 -33.59 12.48 -12.03
N SER A 16 -34.53 12.02 -11.21
CA SER A 16 -34.27 11.48 -9.89
C SER A 16 -33.41 10.22 -10.06
N ALA A 17 -32.12 10.32 -9.74
CA ALA A 17 -31.27 9.14 -9.65
C ALA A 17 -31.72 8.32 -8.44
N GLN A 18 -32.60 7.34 -8.67
CA GLN A 18 -32.72 6.21 -7.76
C GLN A 18 -31.31 5.61 -7.63
N ALA A 19 -30.81 5.54 -6.40
CA ALA A 19 -29.60 4.82 -6.07
C ALA A 19 -29.81 3.34 -6.39
N GLN A 20 -29.63 2.97 -7.65
CA GLN A 20 -29.42 1.58 -8.02
C GLN A 20 -28.14 1.16 -7.32
N SER A 21 -28.27 0.29 -6.32
CA SER A 21 -27.15 -0.44 -5.75
C SER A 21 -26.39 -1.06 -6.92
N GLN A 22 -25.16 -0.59 -7.16
CA GLN A 22 -24.28 -1.23 -8.13
C GLN A 22 -24.21 -2.72 -7.77
N PRO A 23 -24.29 -3.64 -8.74
CA PRO A 23 -24.09 -5.06 -8.45
C PRO A 23 -22.74 -5.22 -7.74
N SER A 24 -22.73 -5.96 -6.63
CA SER A 24 -21.51 -6.20 -5.85
C SER A 24 -20.44 -6.78 -6.76
N PHE A 25 -19.27 -6.17 -6.78
CA PHE A 25 -18.11 -6.67 -7.51
C PHE A 25 -17.76 -8.09 -7.04
N ASP A 26 -17.52 -8.99 -7.99
CA ASP A 26 -17.15 -10.38 -7.68
C ASP A 26 -15.68 -10.43 -7.23
N CYS A 27 -15.48 -10.70 -5.95
CA CYS A 27 -14.15 -10.86 -5.37
C CYS A 27 -13.52 -12.22 -5.68
N THR A 28 -14.23 -13.14 -6.32
CA THR A 28 -13.71 -14.48 -6.65
C THR A 28 -12.57 -14.35 -7.66
N GLY A 29 -11.37 -14.81 -7.27
CA GLY A 29 -10.20 -14.82 -8.17
C GLY A 29 -9.75 -13.43 -8.62
N PHE A 30 -10.02 -12.36 -7.86
CA PHE A 30 -9.70 -11.00 -8.30
C PHE A 30 -8.18 -10.74 -8.45
N PHE A 31 -7.34 -11.50 -7.76
CA PHE A 31 -5.87 -11.46 -7.94
C PHE A 31 -5.43 -11.90 -9.34
N ASP A 32 -6.18 -12.81 -9.97
CA ASP A 32 -5.96 -13.28 -11.34
C ASP A 32 -6.90 -12.57 -12.34
N TYR A 33 -7.59 -11.51 -11.91
CA TYR A 33 -8.54 -10.74 -12.72
C TYR A 33 -9.64 -11.62 -13.34
N GLY A 34 -10.04 -12.69 -12.64
CA GLY A 34 -10.99 -13.69 -13.15
C GLY A 34 -10.53 -14.43 -14.41
N GLY A 35 -9.24 -14.43 -14.72
CA GLY A 35 -8.68 -14.99 -15.96
C GLY A 35 -8.85 -14.09 -17.19
N HIS A 36 -9.32 -12.85 -17.01
CA HIS A 36 -9.68 -11.93 -18.10
C HIS A 36 -8.99 -10.56 -17.98
N ALA A 37 -7.67 -10.57 -17.77
CA ALA A 37 -6.88 -9.35 -17.54
C ALA A 37 -7.07 -8.25 -18.58
N ASP A 38 -7.19 -8.59 -19.86
CA ASP A 38 -7.37 -7.59 -20.93
C ASP A 38 -8.74 -6.91 -20.86
N ALA A 39 -9.80 -7.67 -20.61
CA ALA A 39 -11.15 -7.14 -20.45
C ALA A 39 -11.24 -6.25 -19.21
N LEU A 40 -10.65 -6.69 -18.10
CA LEU A 40 -10.58 -5.88 -16.88
C LEU A 40 -9.76 -4.61 -17.10
N ARG A 41 -8.67 -4.66 -17.87
CA ARG A 41 -7.86 -3.47 -18.20
C ARG A 41 -8.70 -2.43 -18.94
N THR A 42 -9.50 -2.85 -19.93
CA THR A 42 -10.41 -1.94 -20.64
C THR A 42 -11.44 -1.32 -19.70
N GLN A 43 -12.07 -2.12 -18.83
CA GLN A 43 -13.01 -1.62 -17.83
C GLN A 43 -12.33 -0.63 -16.87
N PHE A 44 -11.15 -0.99 -16.37
CA PHE A 44 -10.36 -0.19 -15.44
C PHE A 44 -10.02 1.19 -16.03
N THR A 45 -9.60 1.26 -17.30
CA THR A 45 -9.28 2.56 -17.93
C THR A 45 -10.49 3.51 -18.03
N GLY A 46 -11.72 2.98 -18.03
CA GLY A 46 -12.93 3.79 -18.02
C GLY A 46 -13.37 4.25 -16.63
N ALA A 47 -12.99 3.53 -15.57
CA ALA A 47 -13.37 3.83 -14.18
C ALA A 47 -12.31 3.32 -13.17
N PRO A 48 -11.11 3.93 -13.13
CA PRO A 48 -10.01 3.40 -12.33
C PRO A 48 -10.29 3.48 -10.82
N GLU A 49 -10.91 4.55 -10.35
CA GLU A 49 -11.22 4.75 -8.92
C GLU A 49 -12.31 3.79 -8.41
N VAL A 50 -13.31 3.48 -9.25
CA VAL A 50 -14.33 2.47 -8.93
C VAL A 50 -13.68 1.10 -8.80
N THR A 51 -12.77 0.77 -9.71
CA THR A 51 -12.05 -0.51 -9.69
C THR A 51 -11.10 -0.60 -8.49
N ALA A 52 -10.40 0.50 -8.15
CA ALA A 52 -9.56 0.59 -6.96
C ALA A 52 -10.37 0.34 -5.67
N TRP A 53 -11.55 0.95 -5.56
CA TRP A 53 -12.47 0.70 -4.45
C TRP A 53 -12.94 -0.75 -4.39
N ASN A 54 -13.27 -1.37 -5.53
CA ASN A 54 -13.63 -2.77 -5.59
C ASN A 54 -12.49 -3.68 -5.06
N TRP A 55 -11.25 -3.41 -5.45
CA TRP A 55 -10.10 -4.14 -4.92
C TRP A 55 -9.91 -3.93 -3.42
N PHE A 56 -10.04 -2.69 -2.93
CA PHE A 56 -9.94 -2.40 -1.50
C PHE A 56 -11.03 -3.11 -0.69
N VAL A 57 -12.26 -3.16 -1.22
CA VAL A 57 -13.36 -3.93 -0.63
C VAL A 57 -13.02 -5.42 -0.59
N CYS A 58 -12.54 -6.01 -1.70
CA CYS A 58 -12.19 -7.43 -1.76
C CYS A 58 -11.05 -7.80 -0.82
N LEU A 59 -10.00 -6.98 -0.77
CA LEU A 59 -8.88 -7.15 0.15
C LEU A 59 -9.32 -7.16 1.63
N ASN A 60 -10.37 -6.41 1.96
CA ASN A 60 -10.90 -6.28 3.31
C ASN A 60 -12.12 -7.17 3.61
N GLN A 61 -12.50 -8.08 2.70
CA GLN A 61 -13.44 -9.15 3.02
C GLN A 61 -12.81 -10.14 4.01
N PRO A 62 -13.62 -10.86 4.81
CA PRO A 62 -13.13 -12.02 5.54
C PRO A 62 -12.46 -13.02 4.59
N GLU A 63 -11.28 -13.53 4.95
CA GLU A 63 -10.51 -14.49 4.13
C GLU A 63 -11.32 -15.77 3.84
N ILE A 64 -12.00 -16.27 4.86
CA ILE A 64 -13.01 -17.32 4.76
C ILE A 64 -14.25 -16.89 5.54
N LYS A 65 -15.42 -17.45 5.20
CA LYS A 65 -16.69 -17.12 5.86
C LYS A 65 -16.57 -17.37 7.38
N GLY A 66 -16.72 -16.31 8.16
CA GLY A 66 -16.63 -16.35 9.62
C GLY A 66 -15.24 -16.09 10.20
N SER A 67 -14.21 -15.92 9.37
CA SER A 67 -12.89 -15.46 9.81
C SER A 67 -12.91 -14.00 10.26
N THR A 68 -12.12 -13.68 11.27
CA THR A 68 -11.81 -12.29 11.63
C THR A 68 -10.70 -11.70 10.77
N SER A 69 -9.92 -12.55 10.09
CA SER A 69 -8.83 -12.12 9.22
C SER A 69 -9.32 -11.68 7.86
N ARG A 70 -8.64 -10.69 7.30
CA ARG A 70 -8.91 -10.11 5.98
C ARG A 70 -8.14 -10.83 4.89
N VAL A 71 -8.65 -10.82 3.67
CA VAL A 71 -7.96 -11.41 2.50
C VAL A 71 -6.52 -10.90 2.37
N TRP A 72 -6.27 -9.60 2.58
CA TRP A 72 -4.92 -9.04 2.50
C TRP A 72 -3.96 -9.56 3.59
N GLU A 73 -4.48 -9.98 4.76
CA GLU A 73 -3.65 -10.55 5.84
C GLU A 73 -3.15 -11.96 5.49
N GLY A 74 -3.81 -12.62 4.54
CA GLY A 74 -3.38 -13.88 3.93
C GLY A 74 -2.25 -13.71 2.90
N LEU A 75 -1.86 -12.49 2.54
CA LEU A 75 -0.72 -12.27 1.63
C LEU A 75 0.62 -12.61 2.31
N LYS A 76 1.64 -13.01 1.52
CA LYS A 76 2.96 -13.39 2.05
C LYS A 76 3.71 -12.13 2.52
N PRO A 77 4.10 -12.01 3.80
CA PRO A 77 4.91 -10.90 4.28
C PRO A 77 6.31 -10.94 3.64
N THR A 78 6.82 -9.80 3.20
CA THR A 78 8.14 -9.68 2.53
C THR A 78 9.31 -10.12 3.42
N ASP A 79 9.21 -10.02 4.75
CA ASP A 79 10.22 -10.55 5.68
C ASP A 79 10.28 -12.09 5.72
N GLN A 80 9.26 -12.76 5.19
CA GLN A 80 9.24 -14.22 4.97
C GLN A 80 9.60 -14.61 3.52
N VAL A 81 9.99 -13.63 2.70
CA VAL A 81 10.47 -13.83 1.32
C VAL A 81 11.96 -13.52 1.25
N PHE A 82 12.35 -12.35 1.78
CA PHE A 82 13.71 -11.86 1.83
C PHE A 82 14.33 -12.21 3.18
N LEU A 83 14.72 -13.48 3.33
CA LEU A 83 15.21 -14.00 4.61
C LEU A 83 16.54 -13.35 5.02
N PRO A 84 16.81 -13.16 6.34
CA PRO A 84 18.05 -12.56 6.83
C PRO A 84 19.35 -13.24 6.35
N ASN A 85 19.28 -14.54 6.06
CA ASN A 85 20.41 -15.33 5.56
C ASN A 85 20.45 -15.46 4.02
N GLY A 86 19.57 -14.75 3.29
CA GLY A 86 19.44 -14.86 1.83
C GLY A 86 18.96 -16.24 1.35
N GLY A 87 18.41 -17.06 2.25
CA GLY A 87 17.92 -18.40 1.94
C GLY A 87 16.68 -18.40 1.05
N LYS A 88 16.36 -19.56 0.49
CA LYS A 88 15.10 -19.77 -0.24
C LYS A 88 13.93 -19.70 0.76
N PRO A 89 12.87 -18.91 0.50
CA PRO A 89 11.73 -18.83 1.39
C PRO A 89 10.89 -20.11 1.37
N LEU A 90 10.10 -20.31 2.43
CA LEU A 90 9.04 -21.33 2.47
C LEU A 90 8.00 -21.10 1.36
N PRO A 91 7.28 -22.14 0.89
CA PRO A 91 6.18 -22.02 -0.07
C PRO A 91 5.18 -20.91 0.26
N TYR A 92 4.42 -20.43 -0.74
CA TYR A 92 3.53 -19.28 -0.57
C TYR A 92 2.50 -19.46 0.55
N ASN A 93 1.93 -20.66 0.66
CA ASN A 93 0.90 -21.00 1.66
C ASN A 93 1.48 -21.37 3.04
N GLU A 94 2.80 -21.44 3.16
CA GLU A 94 3.47 -21.69 4.43
C GLU A 94 3.95 -20.38 5.06
N ARG A 95 4.00 -20.34 6.39
CA ARG A 95 4.39 -19.15 7.16
C ARG A 95 5.57 -19.48 8.05
N GLU A 96 6.48 -18.52 8.18
CA GLU A 96 7.44 -18.54 9.28
C GLU A 96 6.66 -18.45 10.60
N PRO A 97 7.00 -19.26 11.61
CA PRO A 97 6.27 -19.25 12.87
C PRO A 97 6.46 -17.92 13.59
N THR A 98 5.39 -17.38 14.18
CA THR A 98 5.50 -16.26 15.11
C THR A 98 6.49 -16.61 16.23
N PRO A 99 7.43 -15.71 16.59
CA PRO A 99 8.44 -16.02 17.60
C PRO A 99 7.81 -16.50 18.92
N THR A 100 8.39 -17.55 19.52
CA THR A 100 7.85 -18.15 20.75
C THR A 100 7.78 -17.16 21.91
N THR A 101 8.70 -16.21 21.97
CA THR A 101 8.70 -15.08 22.91
C THR A 101 7.49 -14.17 22.72
N VAL A 102 7.12 -13.88 21.46
CA VAL A 102 5.91 -13.10 21.12
C VAL A 102 4.67 -13.85 21.57
N LEU A 103 4.55 -15.15 21.26
CA LEU A 103 3.40 -15.97 21.66
C LEU A 103 3.26 -16.09 23.19
N LYS A 104 4.38 -16.22 23.92
CA LYS A 104 4.38 -16.23 25.39
C LYS A 104 3.86 -14.91 25.96
N GLN A 105 4.34 -13.79 25.44
CA GLN A 105 3.90 -12.46 25.86
C GLN A 105 2.42 -12.22 25.48
N ALA A 106 2.01 -12.57 24.27
CA ALA A 106 0.63 -12.50 23.82
C ALA A 106 -0.33 -13.24 24.77
N LYS A 107 0.01 -14.47 25.17
CA LYS A 107 -0.78 -15.23 26.13
C LYS A 107 -0.93 -14.52 27.48
N GLN A 108 0.15 -13.90 27.98
CA GLN A 108 0.11 -13.13 29.23
C GLN A 108 -0.76 -11.88 29.12
N LEU A 109 -0.82 -11.28 27.92
CA LEU A 109 -1.62 -10.10 27.62
C LEU A 109 -3.09 -10.42 27.28
N GLY A 110 -3.48 -11.71 27.22
CA GLY A 110 -4.82 -12.14 26.82
C GLY A 110 -5.11 -11.91 25.34
N LEU A 111 -4.08 -11.90 24.50
CA LEU A 111 -4.18 -11.84 23.04
C LEU A 111 -4.53 -13.22 22.47
N ASP A 112 -5.20 -13.24 21.33
CA ASP A 112 -5.53 -14.48 20.62
C ASP A 112 -4.27 -15.02 19.94
N THR A 113 -3.67 -16.06 20.51
CA THR A 113 -2.46 -16.70 20.01
C THR A 113 -2.68 -17.55 18.75
N THR A 114 -3.93 -17.73 18.31
CA THR A 114 -4.28 -18.48 17.10
C THR A 114 -4.50 -17.58 15.89
N ALA A 115 -4.75 -16.30 16.12
CA ALA A 115 -4.87 -15.30 15.05
C ALA A 115 -3.51 -14.81 14.56
N THR A 116 -3.48 -14.24 13.36
CA THR A 116 -2.29 -13.66 12.74
C THR A 116 -1.70 -12.54 13.58
N PHE A 117 -0.37 -12.57 13.72
CA PHE A 117 0.42 -11.48 14.29
C PHE A 117 1.21 -10.79 13.19
N HIS A 118 0.96 -9.49 12.98
CA HIS A 118 1.70 -8.71 11.99
C HIS A 118 3.08 -8.31 12.53
N ASN A 119 4.13 -8.63 11.77
CA ASN A 119 5.47 -8.12 12.01
C ASN A 119 5.59 -6.68 11.49
N LEU A 120 5.69 -5.72 12.42
CA LEU A 120 5.72 -4.28 12.14
C LEU A 120 7.09 -3.65 12.42
N ASP A 121 8.17 -4.35 12.09
CA ASP A 121 9.56 -3.90 12.33
C ASP A 121 9.96 -2.66 11.52
N SER A 122 9.31 -2.39 10.39
CA SER A 122 9.67 -1.26 9.53
C SER A 122 9.11 0.06 10.05
N ILE A 123 9.96 1.08 10.14
CA ILE A 123 9.59 2.45 10.56
C ILE A 123 10.03 3.54 9.58
N GLN A 124 10.90 3.19 8.63
CA GLN A 124 11.46 4.15 7.68
C GLN A 124 10.59 4.26 6.44
N GLN A 125 10.43 5.49 5.98
CA GLN A 125 9.90 5.78 4.66
C GLN A 125 11.03 5.83 3.64
N VAL A 126 10.65 6.02 2.37
CA VAL A 126 11.59 5.99 1.24
C VAL A 126 12.59 7.16 1.27
N ASP A 127 12.23 8.25 1.96
CA ASP A 127 13.10 9.40 2.24
C ASP A 127 14.05 9.20 3.44
N GLY A 128 13.96 8.05 4.13
CA GLY A 128 14.72 7.74 5.33
C GLY A 128 14.21 8.42 6.61
N LEU A 129 13.16 9.21 6.52
CA LEU A 129 12.54 9.87 7.66
C LEU A 129 11.50 8.96 8.32
N VAL A 130 11.27 9.23 9.60
CA VAL A 130 10.26 8.57 10.42
C VAL A 130 9.07 9.51 10.53
N LEU A 131 7.86 8.98 10.30
CA LEU A 131 6.63 9.66 10.68
C LEU A 131 6.32 9.33 12.13
N GLU A 132 6.09 10.36 12.93
CA GLU A 132 5.81 10.22 14.34
C GLU A 132 4.31 10.25 14.66
N MET A 133 3.94 9.44 15.66
CA MET A 133 2.65 9.53 16.33
C MET A 133 2.61 10.77 17.23
N GLY A 134 1.50 11.49 17.21
CA GLY A 134 1.32 12.74 17.94
C GLY A 134 -0.15 13.12 18.12
N GLY A 135 -0.42 14.37 18.50
CA GLY A 135 -1.80 14.83 18.71
C GLY A 135 -2.51 14.11 19.87
N GLN A 136 -3.59 13.39 19.53
CA GLN A 136 -4.51 12.73 20.45
C GLN A 136 -4.05 11.32 20.92
N VAL A 137 -2.84 10.90 20.59
CA VAL A 137 -2.28 9.65 21.12
C VAL A 137 -1.95 9.77 22.62
N PRO A 138 -1.98 8.66 23.40
CA PRO A 138 -1.54 8.65 24.78
C PRO A 138 -0.10 9.18 24.94
N ALA A 139 0.22 9.76 26.09
CA ALA A 139 1.55 10.35 26.34
C ALA A 139 2.69 9.34 26.09
N ALA A 140 2.49 8.07 26.42
CA ALA A 140 3.46 7.00 26.20
C ALA A 140 3.66 6.62 24.70
N GLN A 141 2.80 7.13 23.80
CA GLN A 141 2.90 6.89 22.35
C GLN A 141 3.36 8.12 21.56
N LYS A 142 3.40 9.32 22.17
CA LYS A 142 3.88 10.52 21.48
C LYS A 142 5.35 10.38 21.09
N GLY A 143 5.68 10.78 19.86
CA GLY A 143 7.04 10.68 19.29
C GLY A 143 7.47 9.27 18.90
N LYS A 144 6.61 8.26 19.06
CA LYS A 144 6.92 6.91 18.56
C LYS A 144 6.60 6.79 17.07
N PRO A 145 7.31 5.92 16.34
CA PRO A 145 7.14 5.79 14.89
C PRO A 145 5.77 5.18 14.53
N VAL A 146 5.18 5.70 13.45
CA VAL A 146 4.25 4.95 12.60
C VAL A 146 5.02 3.78 11.98
N ARG A 147 4.36 2.62 11.88
CA ARG A 147 4.99 1.38 11.43
C ARG A 147 4.46 0.92 10.10
N PHE A 148 5.24 0.14 9.37
CA PHE A 148 4.90 -0.31 8.03
C PHE A 148 5.06 -1.81 7.86
N GLN A 149 4.24 -2.40 7.00
CA GLN A 149 4.38 -3.78 6.55
C GLN A 149 4.20 -3.85 5.03
N LEU A 150 4.97 -4.71 4.38
CA LEU A 150 4.83 -5.00 2.95
C LEU A 150 4.49 -6.48 2.79
N LEU A 151 3.46 -6.77 2.02
CA LEU A 151 2.99 -8.12 1.71
C LEU A 151 2.83 -8.27 0.19
N MET A 152 2.91 -9.50 -0.31
CA MET A 152 2.81 -9.78 -1.75
C MET A 152 1.83 -10.91 -2.08
N GLY A 153 1.19 -10.76 -3.23
CA GLY A 153 0.37 -11.77 -3.88
C GLY A 153 1.19 -12.97 -4.35
N GLN A 154 0.49 -14.08 -4.62
CA GLN A 154 1.13 -15.31 -5.06
C GLN A 154 1.87 -15.14 -6.39
N GLY A 155 1.30 -14.42 -7.36
CA GLY A 155 1.98 -14.17 -8.65
C GLY A 155 3.30 -13.43 -8.51
N THR A 156 3.40 -12.47 -7.57
CA THR A 156 4.65 -11.79 -7.26
C THR A 156 5.67 -12.74 -6.63
N PHE A 157 5.24 -13.52 -5.63
CA PHE A 157 6.09 -14.48 -4.93
C PHE A 157 6.62 -15.57 -5.87
N ASP A 158 5.74 -16.19 -6.65
CA ASP A 158 6.09 -17.27 -7.57
C ASP A 158 7.12 -16.79 -8.60
N TYR A 159 6.95 -15.58 -9.13
CA TYR A 159 7.93 -14.98 -10.05
C TYR A 159 9.29 -14.72 -9.38
N ILE A 160 9.30 -14.19 -8.15
CA ILE A 160 10.54 -13.95 -7.38
C ILE A 160 11.29 -15.27 -7.14
N VAL A 161 10.57 -16.34 -6.78
CA VAL A 161 11.15 -17.66 -6.53
C VAL A 161 11.63 -18.32 -7.82
N ASP A 162 10.84 -18.27 -8.90
CA ASP A 162 11.20 -18.81 -10.22
C ASP A 162 12.46 -18.15 -10.78
N LYS A 163 12.54 -16.82 -10.71
CA LYS A 163 13.73 -16.06 -11.13
C LYS A 163 14.87 -16.10 -10.12
N GLN A 164 14.66 -16.75 -8.97
CA GLN A 164 15.64 -16.85 -7.88
C GLN A 164 16.14 -15.50 -7.34
N VAL A 165 15.33 -14.43 -7.46
CA VAL A 165 15.71 -13.05 -7.08
C VAL A 165 15.34 -12.69 -5.63
N TYR A 166 15.00 -13.69 -4.80
CA TYR A 166 14.73 -13.53 -3.36
C TYR A 166 15.98 -13.20 -2.52
N ASN A 167 17.17 -13.24 -3.10
CA ASN A 167 18.43 -12.83 -2.49
C ASN A 167 19.26 -11.98 -3.45
N VAL A 168 20.30 -11.31 -2.92
CA VAL A 168 21.13 -10.40 -3.73
C VAL A 168 21.96 -11.16 -4.76
N ASP A 169 22.40 -12.39 -4.46
CA ASP A 169 23.15 -13.24 -5.40
C ASP A 169 22.36 -13.50 -6.69
N GLY A 170 21.07 -13.83 -6.56
CA GLY A 170 20.18 -14.04 -7.70
C GLY A 170 19.93 -12.75 -8.48
N GLN A 171 19.79 -11.61 -7.80
CA GLN A 171 19.67 -10.31 -8.46
C GLN A 171 20.97 -9.92 -9.19
N ALA A 172 22.14 -10.25 -8.66
CA ALA A 172 23.43 -10.04 -9.30
C ALA A 172 23.68 -10.94 -10.51
N ALA A 173 23.00 -12.09 -10.59
CA ALA A 173 23.04 -13.00 -11.72
C ALA A 173 22.12 -12.58 -12.89
N LEU A 174 21.30 -11.53 -12.74
CA LEU A 174 20.40 -11.08 -13.80
C LEU A 174 21.16 -10.63 -15.05
N THR A 175 20.74 -11.16 -16.20
CA THR A 175 21.25 -10.77 -17.53
C THR A 175 20.28 -9.92 -18.33
N ALA A 176 19.08 -9.69 -17.79
CA ALA A 176 18.02 -8.91 -18.42
C ALA A 176 17.10 -8.30 -17.35
N ASN A 177 16.28 -7.34 -17.79
CA ASN A 177 15.22 -6.76 -16.97
C ASN A 177 14.20 -7.82 -16.54
N LEU A 178 13.66 -7.66 -15.34
CA LEU A 178 12.49 -8.40 -14.88
C LEU A 178 11.21 -7.84 -15.52
N ALA A 179 10.25 -8.73 -15.73
CA ALA A 179 8.92 -8.42 -16.22
C ALA A 179 7.92 -9.30 -15.46
N PHE A 180 7.29 -8.74 -14.43
CA PHE A 180 6.37 -9.48 -13.57
C PHE A 180 5.09 -9.84 -14.32
N PRO A 181 4.44 -10.96 -13.97
CA PRO A 181 3.20 -11.40 -14.61
C PRO A 181 2.03 -10.49 -14.21
N ALA A 182 0.95 -10.52 -14.99
CA ALA A 182 -0.22 -9.67 -14.76
C ALA A 182 -0.81 -9.85 -13.34
N ASN A 183 -0.83 -11.07 -12.82
CA ASN A 183 -1.32 -11.37 -11.46
C ASN A 183 -0.30 -11.06 -10.34
N ALA A 184 0.70 -10.22 -10.60
CA ALA A 184 1.58 -9.70 -9.57
C ALA A 184 0.87 -8.58 -8.79
N TRP A 185 0.89 -8.70 -7.45
CA TRP A 185 0.29 -7.77 -6.51
C TRP A 185 1.23 -7.53 -5.32
N GLU A 186 1.25 -6.31 -4.82
CA GLU A 186 1.86 -5.93 -3.54
C GLU A 186 0.91 -5.02 -2.76
N VAL A 187 0.98 -5.13 -1.43
CA VAL A 187 0.28 -4.24 -0.51
C VAL A 187 1.31 -3.69 0.47
N LYS A 188 1.29 -2.37 0.68
CA LYS A 188 2.06 -1.70 1.73
C LYS A 188 1.09 -1.06 2.71
N THR A 189 1.17 -1.41 3.98
CA THR A 189 0.30 -0.89 5.04
C THR A 189 1.07 0.00 6.00
N ALA A 190 0.38 1.00 6.57
CA ALA A 190 0.86 1.88 7.63
C ALA A 190 0.03 1.70 8.90
N TRP A 191 0.66 1.84 10.07
CA TRP A 191 0.10 1.44 11.35
C TRP A 191 0.39 2.41 12.49
N ILE A 192 -0.66 2.82 13.20
CA ILE A 192 -0.57 3.50 14.50
C ILE A 192 -0.44 2.42 15.58
N TRP A 193 0.65 2.46 16.36
CA TRP A 193 0.87 1.49 17.43
C TRP A 193 0.03 1.81 18.67
N ILE A 194 -0.71 0.81 19.15
CA ILE A 194 -1.59 0.93 20.31
C ILE A 194 -0.92 0.30 21.54
N GLY A 195 -0.22 -0.82 21.36
CA GLY A 195 0.20 -1.68 22.46
C GLY A 195 -1.02 -2.33 23.10
N THR A 196 -1.16 -2.23 24.41
CA THR A 196 -2.26 -2.88 25.16
C THR A 196 -3.24 -1.90 25.80
N ASP A 197 -3.18 -0.63 25.40
CA ASP A 197 -4.09 0.42 25.90
C ASP A 197 -5.50 0.21 25.33
N LYS A 198 -6.40 -0.27 26.19
CA LYS A 198 -7.80 -0.56 25.82
C LYS A 198 -8.59 0.70 25.49
N THR A 199 -8.30 1.82 26.16
CA THR A 199 -8.99 3.08 25.93
C THR A 199 -8.59 3.64 24.57
N PHE A 200 -7.29 3.68 24.29
CA PHE A 200 -6.80 4.15 23.01
C PHE A 200 -7.23 3.24 21.85
N ARG A 201 -7.21 1.91 22.05
CA ARG A 201 -7.79 0.96 21.10
C ARG A 201 -9.24 1.32 20.79
N LYS A 202 -10.07 1.52 21.81
CA LYS A 202 -11.49 1.83 21.62
C LYS A 202 -11.71 3.16 20.91
N THR A 203 -10.87 4.16 21.19
CA THR A 203 -10.89 5.44 20.46
C THR A 203 -10.63 5.23 18.97
N LEU A 204 -9.61 4.46 18.59
CA LEU A 204 -9.32 4.19 17.18
C LEU A 204 -10.40 3.32 16.52
N GLU A 205 -10.99 2.35 17.22
CA GLU A 205 -12.14 1.59 16.71
C GLU A 205 -13.34 2.52 16.43
N ASN A 206 -13.61 3.49 17.30
CA ASN A 206 -14.71 4.45 17.12
C ASN A 206 -14.42 5.43 15.97
N ASP A 207 -13.16 5.75 15.71
CA ASP A 207 -12.70 6.49 14.53
C ASP A 207 -12.61 5.60 13.27
N GLY A 208 -13.07 4.34 13.36
CA GLY A 208 -13.22 3.38 12.26
C GLY A 208 -11.92 2.83 11.71
N TYR A 209 -10.87 2.74 12.54
CA TYR A 209 -9.66 2.01 12.17
C TYR A 209 -9.88 0.50 12.28
N TYR A 210 -9.32 -0.25 11.33
CA TYR A 210 -9.14 -1.69 11.47
C TYR A 210 -8.01 -1.99 12.46
N ILE A 211 -8.28 -2.83 13.47
CA ILE A 211 -7.35 -3.18 14.54
C ILE A 211 -6.84 -4.61 14.34
N ALA A 212 -5.53 -4.79 14.36
CA ALA A 212 -4.87 -6.10 14.26
C ALA A 212 -3.92 -6.33 15.44
N GLN A 213 -3.62 -7.61 15.71
CA GLN A 213 -2.56 -8.00 16.63
C GLN A 213 -1.21 -7.92 15.92
N ALA A 214 -0.21 -7.39 16.60
CA ALA A 214 1.07 -7.11 16.00
C ALA A 214 2.22 -7.21 17.01
N TYR A 215 3.42 -7.30 16.48
CA TYR A 215 4.64 -7.16 17.24
C TYR A 215 5.69 -6.41 16.44
N TYR A 216 6.71 -5.93 17.14
CA TYR A 216 7.96 -5.49 16.53
C TYR A 216 9.12 -5.68 17.50
N LEU A 217 10.33 -5.72 16.97
CA LEU A 217 11.59 -5.82 17.70
C LEU A 217 12.07 -4.41 18.09
N LYS A 218 11.93 -4.08 19.36
CA LYS A 218 12.48 -2.88 19.98
C LYS A 218 13.96 -3.08 20.27
N ASN A 219 14.77 -2.09 19.92
CA ASN A 219 16.22 -2.05 20.17
C ASN A 219 16.96 -3.32 19.70
N GLY A 220 16.46 -3.97 18.63
CA GLY A 220 17.07 -5.16 18.03
C GLY A 220 17.08 -6.43 18.89
N SER A 221 16.41 -6.45 20.04
CA SER A 221 16.50 -7.61 20.96
C SER A 221 15.24 -7.90 21.79
N GLN A 222 14.35 -6.93 21.99
CA GLN A 222 13.15 -7.11 22.81
C GLN A 222 11.89 -6.95 21.97
N TYR A 223 10.98 -7.91 22.02
CA TYR A 223 9.68 -7.76 21.37
C TYR A 223 8.74 -6.84 22.16
N GLU A 224 8.06 -5.96 21.44
CA GLU A 224 6.86 -5.26 21.88
C GLU A 224 5.66 -5.92 21.20
N VAL A 225 4.67 -6.34 21.99
CA VAL A 225 3.53 -7.15 21.52
C VAL A 225 2.24 -6.46 21.95
N GLY A 226 1.27 -6.35 21.04
CA GLY A 226 0.02 -5.66 21.31
C GLY A 226 -0.84 -5.49 20.07
N TYR A 227 -1.57 -4.39 20.01
CA TYR A 227 -2.43 -4.02 18.89
C TYR A 227 -1.83 -2.88 18.08
N ALA A 228 -2.26 -2.80 16.82
CA ALA A 228 -2.01 -1.68 15.93
C ALA A 228 -3.26 -1.38 15.08
N ALA A 229 -3.40 -0.12 14.67
CA ALA A 229 -4.49 0.36 13.83
C ALA A 229 -4.01 0.68 12.41
N LEU A 230 -4.66 0.12 11.39
CA LEU A 230 -4.32 0.35 9.98
C LEU A 230 -4.64 1.81 9.60
N SER A 231 -3.62 2.64 9.40
CA SER A 231 -3.78 4.07 9.06
C SER A 231 -3.72 4.36 7.56
N GLY A 232 -3.11 3.49 6.77
CA GLY A 232 -3.02 3.63 5.31
C GLY A 232 -2.66 2.33 4.60
N MET A 233 -2.98 2.26 3.31
CA MET A 233 -2.74 1.10 2.46
C MET A 233 -2.47 1.53 1.01
N HIS A 234 -1.35 1.11 0.46
CA HIS A 234 -1.17 1.02 -0.98
C HIS A 234 -1.59 -0.34 -1.49
N VAL A 235 -2.30 -0.36 -2.61
CA VAL A 235 -2.60 -1.56 -3.38
C VAL A 235 -1.99 -1.40 -4.76
N ILE A 236 -1.02 -2.27 -5.08
CA ILE A 236 -0.13 -2.16 -6.23
C ILE A 236 -0.27 -3.44 -7.05
N ASN A 237 -0.53 -3.35 -8.36
CA ASN A 237 -0.70 -4.56 -9.18
C ASN A 237 -0.34 -4.38 -10.66
N LYS A 238 -0.02 -5.47 -11.34
CA LYS A 238 0.41 -5.49 -12.75
C LYS A 238 -0.77 -5.62 -13.73
N LEU A 239 -1.82 -4.81 -13.58
CA LEU A 239 -2.90 -4.78 -14.57
C LEU A 239 -2.46 -4.10 -15.87
N THR A 240 -1.70 -3.00 -15.78
CA THR A 240 -1.19 -2.21 -16.91
C THR A 240 0.32 -2.42 -17.10
N PRO A 241 0.89 -2.05 -18.26
CA PRO A 241 2.35 -2.10 -18.46
C PRO A 241 3.14 -1.31 -17.42
N ASP A 242 2.62 -0.15 -16.98
CA ASP A 242 3.25 0.71 -15.97
C ASP A 242 2.85 0.39 -14.53
N TRP A 243 2.14 -0.72 -14.31
CA TRP A 243 1.47 -1.05 -13.05
C TRP A 243 0.36 -0.07 -12.67
N VAL A 244 -0.46 -0.51 -11.73
CA VAL A 244 -1.48 0.31 -11.08
C VAL A 244 -1.07 0.54 -9.65
N TRP A 245 -1.09 1.80 -9.23
CA TRP A 245 -0.88 2.25 -7.87
C TRP A 245 -2.17 2.87 -7.35
N THR A 246 -2.67 2.38 -6.22
CA THR A 246 -3.82 2.98 -5.54
C THR A 246 -3.49 3.24 -4.08
N THR A 247 -3.99 4.34 -3.53
CA THR A 247 -3.67 4.78 -2.17
C THR A 247 -4.94 5.03 -1.37
N PHE A 248 -5.08 4.33 -0.25
CA PHE A 248 -6.14 4.53 0.74
C PHE A 248 -5.55 4.98 2.08
N GLU A 249 -6.24 5.87 2.78
CA GLU A 249 -5.88 6.25 4.15
C GLU A 249 -7.11 6.52 5.01
N ASN A 250 -6.97 6.46 6.34
CA ASN A 250 -8.05 6.82 7.25
C ASN A 250 -8.15 8.34 7.38
N ARG A 251 -9.35 8.90 7.19
CA ARG A 251 -9.60 10.36 7.25
C ARG A 251 -9.28 11.01 8.59
N ASN A 252 -9.14 10.20 9.65
CA ASN A 252 -8.82 10.67 11.00
C ASN A 252 -7.31 10.71 11.30
N ASN A 253 -6.44 10.39 10.33
CA ASN A 253 -4.99 10.29 10.54
C ASN A 253 -4.35 11.54 11.16
N SER A 254 -4.86 12.73 10.82
CA SER A 254 -4.37 14.02 11.33
C SER A 254 -4.56 14.19 12.84
N LYS A 255 -5.45 13.41 13.47
CA LYS A 255 -5.60 13.40 14.93
C LYS A 255 -4.43 12.70 15.64
N TYR A 256 -3.73 11.79 14.96
CA TYR A 256 -2.84 10.81 15.60
C TYR A 256 -1.40 10.82 15.08
N THR A 257 -1.12 11.57 14.02
CA THR A 257 0.21 11.68 13.42
C THR A 257 0.57 13.14 13.20
N VAL A 258 1.86 13.45 13.24
CA VAL A 258 2.36 14.82 13.15
C VAL A 258 3.54 14.95 12.18
N THR A 259 3.71 16.14 11.63
CA THR A 259 4.89 16.50 10.83
C THR A 259 6.14 16.56 11.72
N ASN A 260 7.31 16.47 11.09
CA ASN A 260 8.61 16.66 11.74
C ASN A 260 8.95 18.16 11.95
N ASP A 261 7.98 19.06 11.84
CA ASP A 261 8.15 20.49 12.10
C ASP A 261 8.44 20.75 13.59
N ILE A 262 9.04 21.90 13.89
CA ILE A 262 9.21 22.40 15.25
C ILE A 262 8.46 23.75 15.38
N PRO A 263 7.33 23.81 16.10
CA PRO A 263 6.63 22.72 16.79
C PRO A 263 5.92 21.75 15.82
N PRO A 264 5.69 20.48 16.21
CA PRO A 264 4.99 19.50 15.37
C PRO A 264 3.55 19.92 15.07
N LYS A 265 3.10 19.69 13.84
CA LYS A 265 1.73 20.00 13.39
C LYS A 265 0.98 18.72 13.00
N PRO A 266 -0.37 18.70 13.08
CA PRO A 266 -1.16 17.60 12.56
C PRO A 266 -0.74 17.22 11.14
N MET A 267 -0.53 15.93 10.91
CA MET A 267 -0.14 15.43 9.60
C MET A 267 -1.35 15.40 8.67
N THR A 268 -1.27 16.08 7.53
CA THR A 268 -2.35 16.13 6.55
C THR A 268 -1.84 15.73 5.18
N ASN A 269 -2.72 15.13 4.39
CA ASN A 269 -2.45 14.85 2.98
C ASN A 269 -2.36 16.16 2.19
N SER A 270 -1.20 16.46 1.61
CA SER A 270 -0.99 17.71 0.89
C SER A 270 -1.65 17.77 -0.49
N THR A 271 -1.90 16.62 -1.12
CA THR A 271 -2.62 16.56 -2.40
C THR A 271 -4.13 16.44 -2.19
N GLY A 272 -4.54 15.78 -1.10
CA GLY A 272 -5.91 15.36 -0.85
C GLY A 272 -6.41 14.34 -1.88
N PRO A 273 -7.64 13.82 -1.73
CA PRO A 273 -8.25 12.99 -2.74
C PRO A 273 -8.47 13.74 -4.05
N THR A 274 -8.10 13.13 -5.17
CA THR A 274 -8.41 13.65 -6.52
C THR A 274 -9.93 13.80 -6.73
N PRO A 275 -10.40 14.67 -7.65
CA PRO A 275 -11.83 14.81 -7.91
C PRO A 275 -12.55 13.49 -8.26
N ALA A 276 -11.90 12.62 -9.05
CA ALA A 276 -12.43 11.30 -9.37
C ALA A 276 -12.51 10.39 -8.14
N ALA A 277 -11.48 10.42 -7.28
CA ALA A 277 -11.49 9.66 -6.04
C ALA A 277 -12.55 10.16 -5.06
N GLN A 278 -12.78 11.48 -4.96
CA GLN A 278 -13.86 12.05 -4.15
C GLN A 278 -15.23 11.52 -4.58
N ALA A 279 -15.50 11.46 -5.89
CA ALA A 279 -16.74 10.91 -6.42
C ALA A 279 -16.90 9.42 -6.05
N ALA A 280 -15.85 8.63 -6.20
CA ALA A 280 -15.87 7.21 -5.83
C ALA A 280 -16.02 7.02 -4.30
N ASN A 281 -15.34 7.83 -3.48
CA ASN A 281 -15.47 7.81 -2.02
C ASN A 281 -16.91 8.04 -1.58
N ALA A 282 -17.58 9.07 -2.14
CA ALA A 282 -18.97 9.38 -1.85
C ALA A 282 -19.93 8.24 -2.21
N GLN A 283 -19.59 7.45 -3.24
CA GLN A 283 -20.36 6.27 -3.63
C GLN A 283 -20.12 5.07 -2.70
N PHE A 284 -18.86 4.74 -2.38
CA PHE A 284 -18.51 3.49 -1.70
C PHE A 284 -18.59 3.57 -0.17
N GLN A 285 -18.22 4.69 0.45
CA GLN A 285 -18.18 4.80 1.91
C GLN A 285 -19.53 4.52 2.60
N PRO A 286 -20.69 4.97 2.07
CA PRO A 286 -21.99 4.62 2.64
C PRO A 286 -22.38 3.14 2.46
N GLN A 287 -21.85 2.47 1.44
CA GLN A 287 -22.15 1.07 1.12
C GLN A 287 -21.34 0.09 2.00
N TYR A 288 -20.12 0.50 2.37
CA TYR A 288 -19.19 -0.33 3.14
C TYR A 288 -18.87 0.33 4.48
N ALA A 289 -19.83 0.32 5.41
CA ALA A 289 -19.73 1.04 6.69
C ALA A 289 -18.44 0.75 7.48
N ALA A 290 -17.96 -0.50 7.48
CA ALA A 290 -16.70 -0.88 8.13
C ALA A 290 -15.44 -0.25 7.51
N LEU A 291 -15.52 0.17 6.25
CA LEU A 291 -14.46 0.85 5.50
C LEU A 291 -14.76 2.34 5.31
N GLY A 292 -15.91 2.84 5.79
CA GLY A 292 -16.40 4.19 5.50
C GLY A 292 -15.56 5.32 6.11
N GLN A 293 -14.57 5.01 6.94
CA GLN A 293 -13.59 5.97 7.46
C GLN A 293 -12.28 5.99 6.66
N TYR A 294 -12.11 5.07 5.71
CA TYR A 294 -11.01 5.09 4.73
C TYR A 294 -11.47 5.82 3.47
N GLU A 295 -10.55 6.53 2.84
CA GLU A 295 -10.78 7.24 1.59
C GLU A 295 -9.69 6.90 0.57
N LEU A 296 -10.10 6.68 -0.68
CA LEU A 296 -9.19 6.63 -1.81
C LEU A 296 -8.65 8.04 -2.03
N ILE A 297 -7.34 8.17 -2.13
CA ILE A 297 -6.69 9.41 -2.51
C ILE A 297 -6.64 9.53 -4.03
N GLY A 298 -6.32 8.45 -4.72
CA GLY A 298 -6.30 8.42 -6.18
C GLY A 298 -5.62 7.18 -6.73
N VAL A 299 -5.52 7.13 -8.05
CA VAL A 299 -4.96 6.03 -8.81
C VAL A 299 -3.96 6.57 -9.83
N GLN A 300 -2.78 5.96 -9.90
CA GLN A 300 -1.83 6.15 -11.00
C GLN A 300 -1.68 4.83 -11.75
N TYR A 301 -1.75 4.86 -13.09
CA TYR A 301 -1.62 3.65 -13.91
C TYR A 301 -0.88 3.85 -15.25
N ILE A 302 -0.38 5.07 -15.46
CA ILE A 302 0.48 5.48 -16.57
C ILE A 302 1.63 6.25 -15.93
N ALA A 303 2.87 5.86 -16.19
CA ALA A 303 4.02 6.55 -15.61
C ALA A 303 4.18 7.94 -16.22
N GLY A 304 4.23 8.99 -15.38
CA GLY A 304 4.17 10.39 -15.82
C GLY A 304 2.76 10.87 -16.22
N GLY A 305 1.75 10.01 -16.09
CA GLY A 305 0.35 10.40 -16.28
C GLY A 305 -0.24 11.16 -15.09
N GLU A 306 -1.47 11.65 -15.26
CA GLU A 306 -2.21 12.31 -14.18
C GLU A 306 -2.83 11.29 -13.19
N PRO A 307 -2.97 11.64 -11.90
CA PRO A 307 -2.40 12.84 -11.28
C PRO A 307 -0.87 12.72 -11.20
N LYS A 308 -0.16 13.79 -11.55
CA LYS A 308 1.31 13.76 -11.51
C LYS A 308 1.87 13.49 -10.11
N LEU A 309 1.20 14.06 -9.09
CA LEU A 309 1.48 13.81 -7.69
C LEU A 309 0.34 13.03 -7.04
N LEU A 310 0.70 11.97 -6.31
CA LEU A 310 -0.23 11.19 -5.50
C LEU A 310 0.46 10.85 -4.18
N ALA A 311 0.07 11.56 -3.13
CA ALA A 311 0.68 11.41 -1.81
C ALA A 311 -0.37 11.11 -0.76
N ASN A 312 0.04 10.54 0.37
CA ASN A 312 -0.79 10.43 1.55
C ASN A 312 -0.07 10.82 2.83
N SER A 313 -0.86 11.00 3.88
CA SER A 313 -0.38 11.48 5.17
C SER A 313 0.51 10.48 5.91
N GLN A 314 0.52 9.20 5.52
CA GLN A 314 1.19 8.14 6.26
C GLN A 314 2.44 7.59 5.57
N LEU A 315 2.34 7.24 4.29
CA LEU A 315 3.36 6.48 3.57
C LEU A 315 4.36 7.37 2.80
N GLU A 316 4.01 8.63 2.50
CA GLU A 316 4.88 9.60 1.81
C GLU A 316 5.13 10.91 2.59
N SER A 317 4.99 10.86 3.92
CA SER A 317 4.81 12.02 4.79
C SER A 317 5.70 13.25 4.52
N ALA A 318 7.02 13.08 4.43
CA ALA A 318 7.95 14.20 4.32
C ALA A 318 8.36 14.55 2.87
N PHE A 319 7.90 13.79 1.87
CA PHE A 319 8.15 14.08 0.44
C PHE A 319 6.87 14.17 -0.39
N GLN A 320 5.71 14.38 0.24
CA GLN A 320 4.41 14.43 -0.44
C GLN A 320 4.38 15.38 -1.65
N SER A 321 5.06 16.52 -1.57
CA SER A 321 5.16 17.52 -2.65
C SER A 321 5.93 17.04 -3.90
N GLN A 322 6.58 15.88 -3.82
CA GLN A 322 7.37 15.26 -4.90
C GLN A 322 6.99 13.78 -5.10
N SER A 323 5.86 13.32 -4.58
CA SER A 323 5.44 11.92 -4.71
C SER A 323 4.75 11.65 -6.04
N SER A 324 5.48 11.12 -7.02
CA SER A 324 4.88 10.37 -8.12
C SER A 324 5.22 8.90 -7.95
N CYS A 325 4.24 8.10 -7.52
CA CYS A 325 4.47 6.72 -7.15
C CYS A 325 5.00 5.92 -8.32
N LEU A 326 4.40 6.04 -9.51
CA LEU A 326 4.87 5.30 -10.70
C LEU A 326 6.19 5.82 -11.26
N ALA A 327 6.42 7.12 -11.33
CA ALA A 327 7.70 7.62 -11.81
C ALA A 327 8.86 7.19 -10.89
N CYS A 328 8.64 7.22 -9.56
CA CYS A 328 9.61 6.74 -8.58
C CYS A 328 9.77 5.20 -8.63
N HIS A 329 8.67 4.45 -8.65
CA HIS A 329 8.72 2.99 -8.68
C HIS A 329 9.29 2.43 -9.98
N GLY A 330 9.09 3.11 -11.11
CA GLY A 330 9.70 2.75 -12.38
C GLY A 330 11.23 2.81 -12.34
N THR A 331 11.84 3.45 -11.35
CA THR A 331 13.31 3.46 -11.17
C THR A 331 13.87 2.22 -10.47
N ALA A 332 13.03 1.26 -10.08
CA ALA A 332 13.47 0.01 -9.47
C ALA A 332 14.43 -0.72 -10.42
N ALA A 333 15.71 -0.75 -10.06
CA ALA A 333 16.75 -1.37 -10.86
C ALA A 333 17.94 -1.81 -9.99
N PHE A 334 18.65 -2.84 -10.42
CA PHE A 334 19.83 -3.40 -9.74
C PHE A 334 20.99 -3.62 -10.70
N SER A 335 22.21 -3.41 -10.19
CA SER A 335 23.45 -3.67 -10.89
C SER A 335 24.39 -4.44 -9.97
N ALA A 336 24.96 -5.55 -10.45
CA ALA A 336 25.99 -6.27 -9.70
C ALA A 336 27.22 -5.40 -9.37
N LYS A 337 27.46 -4.33 -10.15
CA LYS A 337 28.59 -3.41 -9.95
C LYS A 337 28.23 -2.17 -9.13
N LYS A 338 27.00 -1.66 -9.26
CA LYS A 338 26.56 -0.38 -8.68
C LYS A 338 25.58 -0.54 -7.51
N GLY A 339 25.10 -1.75 -7.24
CA GLY A 339 24.02 -2.01 -6.30
C GLY A 339 22.66 -1.59 -6.84
N TYR A 340 21.73 -1.28 -5.92
CA TYR A 340 20.42 -0.73 -6.28
C TYR A 340 20.53 0.68 -6.83
N PHE A 341 19.70 1.00 -7.82
CA PHE A 341 19.61 2.34 -8.37
C PHE A 341 19.27 3.36 -7.29
N ASN A 342 19.93 4.50 -7.31
CA ASN A 342 19.62 5.59 -6.40
C ASN A 342 18.58 6.51 -7.02
N PHE A 343 17.33 6.40 -6.56
CA PHE A 343 16.23 7.25 -7.01
C PHE A 343 16.23 8.64 -6.35
N ALA A 344 17.06 8.87 -5.32
CA ALA A 344 17.29 10.20 -4.76
C ALA A 344 18.22 10.98 -5.71
N LEU A 345 17.63 11.84 -6.52
CA LEU A 345 18.33 12.60 -7.55
C LEU A 345 18.94 13.88 -6.98
N PRO A 346 20.18 14.26 -7.33
CA PRO A 346 20.72 15.56 -6.98
C PRO A 346 19.87 16.70 -7.56
N SER A 347 19.58 17.70 -6.73
CA SER A 347 18.88 18.94 -7.11
C SER A 347 19.62 20.15 -6.54
N GLN A 348 19.36 21.36 -7.07
CA GLN A 348 20.00 22.61 -6.60
C GLN A 348 19.81 22.83 -5.09
N ASP A 349 18.66 22.42 -4.56
CA ASP A 349 18.28 22.57 -3.15
C ASP A 349 18.38 21.26 -2.34
N GLY A 350 19.15 20.27 -2.82
CA GLY A 350 19.39 19.02 -2.12
C GLY A 350 19.03 17.78 -2.94
N ILE A 351 18.00 17.05 -2.51
CA ILE A 351 17.54 15.80 -3.14
C ILE A 351 16.15 16.02 -3.74
N ALA A 352 15.93 15.49 -4.93
CA ALA A 352 14.62 15.40 -5.56
C ALA A 352 14.25 13.95 -5.87
N TYR A 353 12.95 13.68 -5.90
CA TYR A 353 12.40 12.40 -6.32
C TYR A 353 11.82 12.47 -7.74
N PRO A 354 11.82 11.36 -8.50
CA PRO A 354 11.26 11.36 -9.84
C PRO A 354 9.75 11.65 -9.81
N VAL A 355 9.36 12.76 -10.43
CA VAL A 355 7.95 13.09 -10.73
C VAL A 355 7.56 12.77 -12.17
N GLU A 356 8.54 12.36 -12.97
CA GLU A 356 8.42 11.93 -14.36
C GLU A 356 9.31 10.70 -14.59
N PRO A 357 8.97 9.83 -15.56
CA PRO A 357 9.82 8.71 -15.92
C PRO A 357 11.23 9.16 -16.32
N LEU A 358 12.23 8.49 -15.77
CA LEU A 358 13.62 8.73 -16.18
C LEU A 358 13.89 8.11 -17.55
N PRO A 359 14.75 8.74 -18.38
CA PRO A 359 15.11 8.17 -19.68
C PRO A 359 15.87 6.85 -19.50
N GLU A 360 15.76 5.93 -20.47
CA GLU A 360 16.46 4.63 -20.43
C GLU A 360 17.97 4.74 -20.21
N SER A 361 18.59 5.83 -20.68
CA SER A 361 20.02 6.10 -20.47
C SER A 361 20.40 6.22 -18.99
N ALA A 362 19.48 6.59 -18.10
CA ALA A 362 19.72 6.63 -16.66
C ALA A 362 20.01 5.23 -16.09
N PHE A 363 19.47 4.18 -16.72
CA PHE A 363 19.62 2.80 -16.28
C PHE A 363 20.80 2.06 -16.93
N ALA A 364 21.73 2.78 -17.57
CA ALA A 364 22.90 2.17 -18.20
C ALA A 364 23.72 1.33 -17.19
N GLY A 365 23.79 0.03 -17.45
CA GLY A 365 24.47 -0.96 -16.60
C GLY A 365 23.66 -1.45 -15.39
N TYR A 366 22.35 -1.21 -15.38
CA TYR A 366 21.39 -1.81 -14.45
C TYR A 366 20.43 -2.74 -15.22
N ASN A 367 19.92 -3.75 -14.52
CA ASN A 367 18.71 -4.47 -14.91
C ASN A 367 17.53 -3.85 -14.16
N ARG A 368 16.46 -3.50 -14.86
CA ARG A 368 15.22 -3.04 -14.25
C ARG A 368 14.53 -4.17 -13.52
N LEU A 369 13.93 -3.85 -12.39
CA LEU A 369 13.19 -4.75 -11.51
C LEU A 369 11.68 -4.55 -11.69
N ASP A 370 11.27 -4.16 -12.92
CA ASP A 370 9.92 -3.70 -13.24
C ASP A 370 9.56 -2.46 -12.36
N TYR A 371 8.62 -2.58 -11.43
CA TYR A 371 8.25 -1.54 -10.45
C TYR A 371 8.40 -2.03 -8.99
N VAL A 372 9.02 -3.20 -8.79
CA VAL A 372 9.00 -3.96 -7.53
C VAL A 372 10.19 -3.59 -6.65
N TRP A 373 10.06 -2.49 -5.90
CA TRP A 373 11.09 -2.04 -4.95
C TRP A 373 11.27 -2.96 -3.73
N SER A 374 10.32 -3.86 -3.44
CA SER A 374 10.45 -4.81 -2.34
C SER A 374 11.67 -5.74 -2.50
N LEU A 375 12.12 -5.98 -3.74
CA LEU A 375 13.36 -6.71 -4.05
C LEU A 375 14.60 -6.11 -3.38
N LYS A 376 14.59 -4.81 -3.03
CA LYS A 376 15.66 -4.15 -2.26
C LYS A 376 15.84 -4.72 -0.85
N ARG A 377 14.86 -5.46 -0.32
CA ARG A 377 14.93 -6.11 0.99
C ARG A 377 15.77 -7.39 0.99
N ALA A 378 16.11 -7.91 -0.18
CA ALA A 378 16.95 -9.09 -0.34
C ALA A 378 18.27 -8.96 0.43
N GLN A 379 18.70 -10.06 1.02
CA GLN A 379 19.99 -10.18 1.71
C GLN A 379 20.94 -11.05 0.89
N TRP A 380 22.24 -10.90 1.12
CA TRP A 380 23.24 -11.84 0.59
C TRP A 380 23.07 -13.21 1.21
N LYS A 381 23.36 -14.26 0.45
CA LYS A 381 23.42 -15.60 1.01
C LYS A 381 24.60 -15.70 1.96
N GLN A 382 24.32 -16.10 3.21
CA GLN A 382 25.33 -16.34 4.24
C GLN A 382 25.92 -17.75 4.15
#